data_AF-A0A0F3IKN2-F1
#
_entry.id   AF-A0A0F3IKN2-F1
#
_cell.length_a   1.000
_cell.length_b   1.000
_cell.length_c   1.000
_cell.angle_alpha   90.00
_cell.angle_beta   90.00
_cell.angle_gamma   90.00
#
_symmetry.space_group_name_H-M   'P 1'
#
loop_
_entity.id
_entity.type
_entity.pdbx_description
1 polymer ?
#
loop_
_entity_poly.entity_id
_entity_poly.type
_entity_poly.pdbx_seq_one_letter_code
_entity_poly.pdbx_strand_id
1 'polypeptide(L)' 'MVGPLHFDDSDLVNVNWIIIGGESGHNARPFHLEWCRNLIENIDDIAQRLNQKIAIFVKQPGRDNFF' A
#
# COMPACT_ATOMS: atom_id res chain seq x y z
N MET A 1 -7.14 17.94 4.07
CA MET A 1 -6.17 16.94 3.56
C MET A 1 -5.02 16.90 4.53
N VAL A 2 -4.66 15.71 5.02
CA VAL A 2 -3.39 15.55 5.74
C VAL A 2 -2.27 15.70 4.72
N GLY A 3 -1.20 16.42 5.05
CA GLY A 3 -0.02 16.51 4.19
C GLY A 3 0.69 15.16 4.07
N PRO A 4 1.82 15.08 3.34
CA PRO A 4 2.62 13.86 3.26
C PRO A 4 2.99 13.39 4.68
N LEU A 5 2.66 12.14 4.98
CA LEU A 5 3.11 11.50 6.21
C LEU A 5 4.48 10.89 5.94
N HIS A 6 5.43 11.17 6.84
CA HIS A 6 6.74 10.55 6.86
C HIS A 6 6.72 9.43 7.90
N PHE A 7 7.21 8.26 7.50
CA PHE A 7 7.33 7.08 8.34
C PHE A 7 8.76 6.55 8.22
N ASP A 8 9.35 6.19 9.35
CA ASP A 8 10.63 5.49 9.39
C ASP A 8 10.40 4.00 9.72
N ASP A 9 11.44 3.17 9.58
CA ASP A 9 11.39 1.74 9.90
C ASP A 9 10.79 1.46 11.29
N SER A 10 11.08 2.31 12.29
CA SER A 10 10.56 2.16 13.65
C SER A 10 9.04 2.30 13.75
N ASP A 11 8.41 3.10 12.88
CA ASP A 11 6.96 3.29 12.86
C ASP A 11 6.23 2.06 12.31
N LEU A 12 6.96 1.21 11.58
CA LEU A 12 6.44 0.03 10.90
C LEU A 12 6.76 -1.28 11.63
N VAL A 13 7.50 -1.22 12.75
CA VAL A 13 7.71 -2.37 13.63
C VAL A 13 6.35 -2.83 14.19
N ASN A 14 6.08 -4.13 14.09
CA ASN A 14 4.81 -4.77 14.50
C ASN A 14 3.58 -4.38 13.65
N VAL A 15 3.75 -3.70 12.51
CA VAL A 15 2.67 -3.58 11.53
C VAL A 15 2.52 -4.93 10.84
N ASN A 16 1.38 -5.60 11.05
CA ASN A 16 1.14 -6.93 10.48
C ASN A 16 0.36 -6.91 9.16
N TRP A 17 -0.29 -5.79 8.84
CA TRP A 17 -1.11 -5.69 7.65
C TRP A 17 -1.17 -4.26 7.12
N ILE A 18 -1.31 -4.15 5.80
CA ILE A 18 -1.46 -2.89 5.08
C ILE A 18 -2.62 -3.03 4.10
N ILE A 19 -3.42 -1.97 3.99
CA ILE A 19 -4.48 -1.86 2.99
C ILE A 19 -4.12 -0.74 2.01
N ILE A 20 -4.02 -1.09 0.73
CA ILE A 20 -3.78 -0.14 -0.36
C ILE A 20 -5.10 0.05 -1.09
N GLY A 21 -5.57 1.28 -1.25
CA GLY A 21 -6.83 1.54 -1.94
C GLY A 21 -6.91 2.94 -2.51
N GLY A 22 -7.76 3.10 -3.51
CA GLY A 22 -8.12 4.40 -4.08
C GLY A 22 -9.14 5.15 -3.23
N GLU A 23 -9.46 6.37 -3.67
CA GLU A 23 -10.49 7.18 -3.06
C GLU A 23 -11.89 6.56 -3.26
N SER A 24 -12.79 6.73 -2.28
CA SER A 24 -14.20 6.35 -2.41
C SER A 24 -15.07 7.57 -2.71
N GLY A 25 -16.01 7.47 -3.65
CA GLY A 25 -17.01 8.52 -3.92
C GLY A 25 -17.26 8.78 -5.40
N HIS A 26 -18.20 9.69 -5.68
CA HIS A 26 -18.45 10.15 -7.04
C HIS A 26 -17.25 10.97 -7.54
N ASN A 27 -16.79 10.71 -8.77
CA ASN A 27 -15.55 11.28 -9.33
C ASN A 27 -14.26 10.93 -8.57
N ALA A 28 -14.23 9.79 -7.87
CA ALA A 28 -12.99 9.28 -7.27
C ALA A 28 -11.88 9.15 -8.32
N ARG A 29 -10.65 9.49 -7.94
CA ARG A 29 -9.50 9.35 -8.83
C ARG A 29 -9.28 7.88 -9.21
N PRO A 30 -8.90 7.59 -10.47
CA PRO A 30 -8.54 6.24 -10.86
C PRO A 30 -7.44 5.66 -9.96
N PHE A 31 -7.58 4.40 -9.60
CA PHE A 31 -6.52 3.67 -8.89
C PHE A 31 -5.41 3.32 -9.88
N HIS A 32 -4.23 3.92 -9.71
CA HIS A 32 -3.09 3.68 -10.58
C HIS A 32 -2.34 2.42 -10.14
N LEU A 33 -2.42 1.36 -10.93
CA LEU A 33 -1.84 0.05 -10.59
C LEU A 33 -0.32 0.07 -10.49
N GLU A 34 0.36 0.91 -11.26
CA GLU A 34 1.80 1.10 -11.15
C GLU A 34 2.19 1.58 -9.75
N TRP A 35 1.42 2.51 -9.16
CA TRP A 35 1.67 2.98 -7.80
C TRP A 35 1.46 1.86 -6.78
N CYS A 36 0.44 1.02 -6.98
CA CYS A 36 0.21 -0.14 -6.12
C CYS A 36 1.38 -1.12 -6.17
N ARG A 37 1.93 -1.40 -7.35
CA ARG A 37 3.07 -2.31 -7.52
C ARG A 37 4.32 -1.75 -6.84
N ASN A 38 4.64 -0.47 -7.06
CA ASN A 38 5.77 0.19 -6.40
C ASN A 38 5.60 0.21 -4.87
N LEU A 39 4.39 0.40 -4.36
CA LEU A 39 4.12 0.33 -2.92
C LEU A 39 4.36 -1.08 -2.36
N ILE A 40 3.91 -2.12 -3.06
CA ILE A 40 4.14 -3.51 -2.65
C ILE A 40 5.65 -3.80 -2.58
N GLU A 41 6.41 -3.41 -3.61
CA GLU A 41 7.87 -3.59 -3.63
C GLU A 41 8.55 -2.89 -2.44
N ASN A 42 8.15 -1.66 -2.12
CA ASN A 42 8.67 -0.95 -0.95
C ASN A 42 8.30 -1.64 0.37
N ILE A 43 7.07 -2.15 0.50
CA ILE A 43 6.63 -2.89 1.70
C ILE A 43 7.42 -4.19 1.85
N ASP A 44 7.68 -4.89 0.75
CA ASP A 44 8.47 -6.13 0.75
C ASP A 44 9.92 -5.90 1.17
N ASP A 45 10.55 -4.78 0.77
CA ASP A 45 11.88 -4.39 1.23
C ASP A 45 11.89 -4.11 2.75
N ILE A 46 10.91 -3.35 3.25
CA ILE A 46 10.78 -3.04 4.69
C ILE A 46 10.53 -4.32 5.50
N ALA A 47 9.64 -5.20 5.04
CA ALA A 47 9.34 -6.46 5.70
C ALA A 47 10.60 -7.33 5.84
N GLN A 48 11.43 -7.38 4.80
CA GLN A 48 12.72 -8.09 4.83
C GLN A 48 13.70 -7.46 5.82
N ARG A 49 13.87 -6.12 5.79
CA ARG A 49 14.76 -5.40 6.72
C ARG A 49 14.38 -5.60 8.18
N LEU A 50 13.08 -5.65 8.47
CA LEU A 50 12.53 -5.85 9.81
C LEU A 50 12.40 -7.34 10.19
N ASN A 51 12.76 -8.26 9.29
CA ASN A 51 12.60 -9.71 9.48
C ASN A 51 11.18 -10.10 9.94
N GLN A 52 10.17 -9.48 9.34
CA GLN A 52 8.75 -9.72 9.64
C GLN A 52 7.94 -9.99 8.39
N LYS A 53 6.71 -10.48 8.57
CA LYS A 53 5.75 -10.68 7.48
C LYS A 53 4.64 -9.66 7.59
N ILE A 54 4.27 -9.06 6.46
CA ILE A 54 3.19 -8.09 6.36
C ILE A 54 2.17 -8.60 5.34
N ALA A 55 0.91 -8.73 5.75
CA ALA A 55 -0.17 -9.07 4.84
C ALA A 55 -0.63 -7.82 4.06
N ILE A 56 -0.71 -7.91 2.74
CA ILE A 56 -1.11 -6.78 1.89
C ILE A 56 -2.49 -7.05 1.28
N PHE A 57 -3.39 -6.09 1.44
CA PHE A 57 -4.73 -6.13 0.87
C PHE A 57 -4.93 -4.95 -0.09
N VAL A 58 -5.25 -5.23 -1.35
CA VAL A 58 -5.54 -4.20 -2.35
C VAL A 58 -7.04 -4.06 -2.51
N LYS A 59 -7.56 -2.85 -2.35
CA LYS A 59 -9.00 -2.52 -2.40
C LYS A 59 -9.31 -1.68 -3.63
N GLN A 60 -10.37 -2.05 -4.34
CA GLN A 60 -10.87 -1.34 -5.53
C GLN A 60 -9.81 -1.13 -6.64
N PRO A 61 -9.03 -2.16 -7.05
CA PRO A 61 -8.01 -1.99 -8.09
C PRO A 61 -8.57 -1.68 -9.49
N GLY A 62 -9.90 -1.65 -9.65
CA GLY A 62 -10.55 -1.66 -10.96
C GLY A 62 -10.54 -3.05 -11.58
N ARG A 63 -10.98 -3.15 -12.83
CA ARG A 63 -10.91 -4.40 -13.60
C ARG A 63 -9.62 -4.35 -14.43
N ASP A 64 -8.56 -4.95 -13.92
CA ASP A 64 -7.34 -5.24 -14.68
C ASP A 64 -7.13 -6.76 -14.69
N ASN A 65 -6.86 -7.34 -15.85
CA ASN A 65 -6.89 -8.79 -16.09
C ASN A 65 -5.67 -9.55 -15.52
N PHE A 66 -4.94 -8.96 -14.58
CA PHE A 66 -3.60 -9.41 -14.17
C PHE A 66 -3.44 -9.67 -12.66
N PHE A 67 -4.54 -9.81 -11.92
CA PHE A 67 -4.57 -10.32 -10.54
C PHE A 67 -5.45 -11.56 -10.43
#